data_AF-A0AAD6P9Y1-F1
#
_entry.id   AF-A0AAD6P9Y1-F1
#
_cell.length_a   1.000
_cell.length_b   1.000
_cell.length_c   1.000
_cell.angle_alpha   90.00
_cell.angle_beta   90.00
_cell.angle_gamma   90.00
#
_symmetry.space_group_name_H-M   'P 1'
#
loop_
_entity.id
_entity.type
_entity.pdbx_description
1 polymer ?
#
loop_
_entity_poly.entity_id
_entity_poly.type
_entity_poly.pdbx_seq_one_letter_code
_entity_poly.pdbx_strand_id
1 'polypeptide(L)'
;MHGRPKSQKALLADLSSLIWNAYQVLLVPSLRIPVHFEKSLIVQFIHIYGSGSGKDVSGLDWKEIERTFMDEANEGGLLLRNQNLVFRNYEVNYDQCSICSFAVSRSINSYTSRFLFENYTLIVSEYLDSKRLHQILSDSAEEFRRMARIPEEDFSRVLPVYVFDLDYNTLLMLDRYHQSVAFRDMVIAVRTKTTQTVSDYSCNGRHVFTHTRVLERPLVGSILQSMWGVSPTHLSWSPRHNNTLVDYTWSVGQTPFGPFSEISSLSFVQKDAARRNVLLISLNYSITSVVDVLESIVAHGGDRKLLKQNQHVQFIQRWNLFKYKLDKAISAMSHLDFDMALFYLKSSDHDMYAIHSLVYHASQELEASLVCFKDPPFPWGTMSISAVGFFALVYVYSKRERLFRNKRKQF
;
A
#
# COMPACT_ATOMS: atom_id res chain seq x y z
N MET A 1 -27.29 -20.44 22.32
CA MET A 1 -27.96 -19.27 22.96
C MET A 1 -28.38 -19.55 24.41
N HIS A 2 -27.53 -20.20 25.22
CA HIS A 2 -27.77 -20.33 26.66
C HIS A 2 -26.49 -19.95 27.40
N GLY A 3 -26.40 -18.68 27.79
CA GLY A 3 -25.31 -18.14 28.60
C GLY A 3 -25.91 -17.25 29.69
N ARG A 4 -25.25 -17.19 30.85
CA ARG A 4 -25.63 -16.31 31.96
C ARG A 4 -25.85 -14.86 31.46
N PRO A 5 -26.79 -14.11 32.07
CA PRO A 5 -27.02 -12.72 31.68
C PRO A 5 -25.70 -11.94 31.72
N LYS A 6 -25.33 -11.35 30.58
CA LYS A 6 -24.12 -10.52 30.46
C LYS A 6 -24.24 -9.35 31.43
N SER A 7 -23.13 -8.99 32.09
CA SER A 7 -23.09 -7.80 32.93
C SER A 7 -23.35 -6.54 32.09
N GLN A 8 -23.91 -5.48 32.69
CA GLN A 8 -24.12 -4.20 32.00
C GLN A 8 -22.83 -3.65 31.36
N LYS A 9 -21.68 -3.84 32.02
CA LYS A 9 -20.37 -3.45 31.48
C LYS A 9 -19.99 -4.23 30.22
N ALA A 10 -20.29 -5.53 30.17
CA ALA A 10 -20.04 -6.35 28.99
C ALA A 10 -20.95 -5.94 27.82
N LEU A 11 -22.22 -5.62 28.10
CA LEU A 11 -23.14 -5.11 27.07
C LEU A 11 -22.64 -3.78 26.48
N LEU A 12 -22.20 -2.84 27.32
CA LEU A 12 -21.66 -1.56 26.86
C LEU A 12 -20.38 -1.74 26.05
N ALA A 13 -19.48 -2.62 26.49
CA ALA A 13 -18.26 -2.93 25.74
C ALA A 13 -18.57 -3.55 24.36
N ASP A 14 -19.52 -4.50 24.30
CA ASP A 14 -19.97 -5.12 23.05
C ASP A 14 -20.57 -4.06 22.11
N LEU A 15 -21.43 -3.17 22.62
CA LEU A 15 -22.02 -2.09 21.82
C LEU A 15 -20.97 -1.11 21.30
N SER A 16 -20.03 -0.67 22.16
CA SER A 16 -18.93 0.20 21.74
C SER A 16 -18.05 -0.47 20.68
N SER A 17 -17.78 -1.77 20.82
CA SER A 17 -17.01 -2.53 19.82
C SER A 17 -17.74 -2.63 18.48
N LEU A 18 -19.06 -2.82 18.50
CA LEU A 18 -19.88 -2.87 17.30
C LEU A 18 -19.89 -1.53 16.57
N ILE A 19 -20.06 -0.42 17.30
CA ILE A 19 -20.04 0.93 16.73
C ILE A 19 -18.66 1.25 16.13
N TRP A 20 -17.58 0.89 16.84
CA TRP A 20 -16.23 1.09 16.36
C TRP A 20 -15.95 0.28 15.09
N ASN A 21 -16.32 -1.01 15.07
CA ASN A 21 -16.13 -1.86 13.90
C ASN A 21 -16.98 -1.37 12.72
N ALA A 22 -18.23 -0.93 12.97
CA ALA A 22 -19.08 -0.34 11.95
C ALA A 22 -18.44 0.91 11.33
N TYR A 23 -17.88 1.80 12.16
CA TYR A 23 -17.17 2.98 11.69
C TYR A 23 -15.95 2.61 10.82
N GLN A 24 -15.15 1.64 11.27
CA GLN A 24 -13.96 1.19 10.53
C GLN A 24 -14.31 0.53 9.20
N VAL A 25 -15.41 -0.21 9.10
CA VAL A 25 -15.78 -0.87 7.85
C VAL A 25 -16.57 0.06 6.93
N LEU A 26 -17.53 0.83 7.46
CA LEU A 26 -18.48 1.59 6.65
C LEU A 26 -18.01 3.01 6.31
N LEU A 27 -17.24 3.65 7.18
CA LEU A 27 -16.83 5.05 6.98
C LEU A 27 -15.34 5.16 6.68
N VAL A 28 -14.48 4.36 7.31
CA VAL A 28 -13.03 4.42 7.07
C VAL A 28 -12.44 3.03 6.77
N PRO A 29 -12.93 2.33 5.72
CA PRO A 29 -12.35 1.05 5.33
C PRO A 29 -10.85 1.18 5.09
N SER A 30 -10.13 0.14 5.49
CA SER A 30 -8.68 0.04 5.32
C SER A 30 -8.31 0.01 3.84
N LEU A 31 -7.11 0.53 3.52
CA LEU A 31 -6.53 0.45 2.19
C LEU A 31 -5.58 -0.75 2.14
N ARG A 32 -5.80 -1.65 1.17
CA ARG A 32 -5.00 -2.88 1.04
C ARG A 32 -3.83 -2.72 0.07
N ILE A 33 -4.11 -2.13 -1.09
CA ILE A 33 -3.15 -1.98 -2.20
C ILE A 33 -3.03 -0.48 -2.51
N PRO A 34 -1.81 0.09 -2.55
CA PRO A 34 -1.63 1.48 -2.94
C PRO A 34 -2.01 1.66 -4.40
N VAL A 35 -2.83 2.68 -4.66
CA VAL A 35 -3.40 2.97 -5.97
C VAL A 35 -3.19 4.45 -6.28
N HIS A 36 -2.53 4.73 -7.41
CA HIS A 36 -2.29 6.08 -7.90
C HIS A 36 -3.40 6.52 -8.86
N PHE A 37 -3.55 7.84 -9.01
CA PHE A 37 -4.47 8.41 -9.99
C PHE A 37 -3.94 8.18 -11.40
N GLU A 38 -4.77 7.54 -12.23
CA GLU A 38 -4.48 7.31 -13.65
C GLU A 38 -5.69 7.73 -14.48
N LYS A 39 -5.45 8.37 -15.63
CA LYS A 39 -6.54 8.86 -16.50
C LYS A 39 -7.23 7.72 -17.24
N SER A 40 -6.46 6.71 -17.66
CA SER A 40 -6.95 5.58 -18.44
C SER A 40 -6.80 4.31 -17.63
N LEU A 41 -7.93 3.70 -17.26
CA LEU A 41 -8.02 2.45 -16.52
C LEU A 41 -8.51 1.37 -17.48
N ILE A 42 -7.72 0.31 -17.67
CA ILE A 42 -8.06 -0.79 -18.57
C ILE A 42 -8.07 -2.09 -17.78
N VAL A 43 -9.20 -2.80 -17.78
CA VAL A 43 -9.28 -4.15 -17.23
C VAL A 43 -9.28 -5.14 -18.40
N GLN A 44 -8.31 -6.05 -18.41
CA GLN A 44 -8.15 -7.05 -19.46
C GLN A 44 -8.53 -8.43 -18.92
N PHE A 45 -9.70 -8.93 -19.29
CA PHE A 45 -10.09 -10.30 -19.01
C PHE A 45 -9.35 -11.25 -19.95
N ILE A 46 -8.63 -12.20 -19.38
CA ILE A 46 -7.86 -13.21 -20.09
C ILE A 46 -8.46 -14.57 -19.70
N HIS A 47 -9.38 -15.06 -20.53
CA HIS A 47 -10.04 -16.34 -20.32
C HIS A 47 -9.19 -17.47 -20.88
N ILE A 48 -8.64 -18.27 -19.97
CA ILE A 48 -7.84 -19.45 -20.30
C ILE A 48 -8.75 -20.67 -20.19
N TYR A 49 -9.22 -21.20 -21.33
CA TYR A 49 -10.24 -22.24 -21.39
C TYR A 49 -9.68 -23.60 -21.83
N GLY A 50 -10.25 -24.69 -21.32
CA GLY A 50 -9.91 -26.06 -21.72
C GLY A 50 -10.59 -26.55 -23.01
N SER A 51 -10.04 -27.60 -23.63
CA SER A 51 -10.50 -28.13 -24.93
C SER A 51 -11.68 -29.10 -24.86
N GLY A 52 -12.02 -29.66 -23.70
CA GLY A 52 -12.80 -30.91 -23.61
C GLY A 52 -14.33 -30.77 -23.66
N SER A 53 -14.87 -29.60 -23.34
CA SER A 53 -16.29 -29.29 -23.47
C SER A 53 -16.39 -27.86 -23.99
N GLY A 54 -17.19 -27.63 -25.04
CA GLY A 54 -17.38 -26.28 -25.59
C GLY A 54 -17.60 -25.25 -24.49
N LYS A 55 -17.11 -24.02 -24.71
CA LYS A 55 -17.07 -22.90 -23.75
C LYS A 55 -18.27 -22.89 -22.81
N ASP A 56 -18.11 -23.50 -21.64
CA ASP A 56 -19.19 -23.51 -20.65
C ASP A 56 -19.16 -22.17 -19.93
N VAL A 57 -19.93 -21.21 -20.45
CA VAL A 57 -19.96 -19.84 -19.91
C VAL A 57 -20.85 -19.75 -18.66
N SER A 58 -21.43 -20.86 -18.19
CA SER A 58 -22.26 -20.82 -16.97
C SER A 58 -21.42 -20.40 -15.76
N GLY A 59 -21.86 -19.35 -15.05
CA GLY A 59 -21.14 -18.77 -13.91
C GLY A 59 -19.92 -17.92 -14.29
N LEU A 60 -19.80 -17.48 -15.55
CA LEU A 60 -18.81 -16.49 -15.97
C LEU A 60 -19.40 -15.53 -17.02
N ASP A 61 -20.27 -14.62 -16.58
CA ASP A 61 -20.76 -13.53 -17.43
C ASP A 61 -19.87 -12.27 -17.35
N TRP A 62 -19.01 -12.10 -18.35
CA TRP A 62 -18.16 -10.90 -18.48
C TRP A 62 -18.97 -9.60 -18.54
N LYS A 63 -20.14 -9.62 -19.18
CA LYS A 63 -20.98 -8.43 -19.32
C LYS A 63 -21.62 -8.04 -18.00
N GLU A 64 -21.97 -9.02 -17.16
CA GLU A 64 -22.49 -8.74 -15.82
C GLU A 64 -21.43 -8.07 -14.94
N ILE A 65 -20.19 -8.58 -14.97
CA ILE A 65 -19.07 -8.00 -14.25
C ILE A 65 -18.79 -6.58 -14.75
N GLU A 66 -18.68 -6.40 -16.07
CA GLU A 66 -18.47 -5.09 -16.70
C GLU A 66 -19.57 -4.10 -16.33
N ARG A 67 -20.84 -4.50 -16.47
CA ARG A 67 -22.00 -3.68 -16.12
C ARG A 67 -21.94 -3.20 -14.67
N THR A 68 -21.55 -4.06 -13.73
CA THR A 68 -21.43 -3.71 -12.31
C THR A 68 -20.50 -2.52 -12.07
N PHE A 69 -19.43 -2.38 -12.86
CA PHE A 69 -18.52 -1.24 -12.77
C PHE A 69 -18.96 -0.07 -13.64
N MET A 70 -19.46 -0.34 -14.85
CA MET A 70 -19.81 0.70 -15.82
C MET A 70 -21.05 1.48 -15.40
N ASP A 71 -22.04 0.84 -14.78
CA ASP A 71 -23.21 1.52 -14.22
C ASP A 71 -22.76 2.57 -13.19
N GLU A 72 -21.88 2.17 -12.27
CA GLU A 72 -21.34 3.04 -11.22
C GLU A 72 -20.34 4.08 -11.74
N ALA A 73 -19.65 3.79 -12.84
CA ALA A 73 -18.80 4.76 -13.52
C ALA A 73 -19.65 5.86 -14.20
N ASN A 74 -20.74 5.47 -14.87
CA ASN A 74 -21.64 6.38 -15.59
C ASN A 74 -22.46 7.26 -14.64
N GLU A 75 -22.86 6.73 -13.47
CA GLU A 75 -23.54 7.47 -12.42
C GLU A 75 -22.61 8.40 -11.61
N GLY A 76 -21.30 8.39 -11.89
CA GLY A 76 -20.31 9.18 -11.14
C GLY A 76 -20.04 8.65 -9.72
N GLY A 77 -20.33 7.37 -9.48
CA GLY A 77 -20.17 6.68 -8.21
C GLY A 77 -18.76 6.11 -7.97
N LEU A 78 -18.05 5.71 -9.03
CA LEU A 78 -16.79 4.96 -8.92
C LEU A 78 -15.55 5.74 -9.35
N LEU A 79 -15.64 6.47 -10.46
CA LEU A 79 -14.50 7.15 -11.08
C LEU A 79 -14.33 8.58 -10.54
N LEU A 80 -13.09 9.04 -10.47
CA LEU A 80 -12.79 10.47 -10.28
C LEU A 80 -12.92 11.22 -11.61
N ARG A 81 -13.10 12.53 -11.56
CA ARG A 81 -13.15 13.37 -12.77
C ARG A 81 -11.93 13.18 -13.67
N ASN A 82 -12.20 13.06 -14.96
CA ASN A 82 -11.22 12.80 -16.04
C ASN A 82 -10.57 11.40 -16.00
N GLN A 83 -11.15 10.43 -15.30
CA GLN A 83 -10.82 9.02 -15.47
C GLN A 83 -11.76 8.36 -16.48
N ASN A 84 -11.23 7.42 -17.24
CA ASN A 84 -11.99 6.55 -18.14
C ASN A 84 -11.72 5.08 -17.78
N LEU A 85 -12.74 4.24 -17.87
CA LEU A 85 -12.65 2.80 -17.60
C LEU A 85 -13.05 2.04 -18.86
N VAL A 86 -12.19 1.10 -19.29
CA VAL A 86 -12.43 0.26 -20.47
C VAL A 86 -12.18 -1.20 -20.10
N PHE A 87 -13.08 -2.07 -20.55
CA PHE A 87 -12.93 -3.52 -20.44
C PHE A 87 -12.53 -4.12 -21.79
N ARG A 88 -11.65 -5.12 -21.76
CA ARG A 88 -11.23 -5.88 -22.94
C ARG A 88 -11.19 -7.36 -22.64
N ASN A 89 -11.62 -8.16 -23.59
CA ASN A 89 -11.71 -9.61 -23.44
C ASN A 89 -10.75 -10.29 -24.42
N TYR A 90 -9.95 -11.21 -23.89
CA TYR A 90 -9.02 -12.05 -24.63
C TYR A 90 -9.27 -13.50 -24.24
N GLU A 91 -9.08 -14.40 -25.20
CA GLU A 91 -9.27 -15.83 -25.01
C GLU A 91 -7.99 -16.57 -25.38
N VAL A 92 -7.59 -17.51 -24.53
CA VAL A 92 -6.39 -18.34 -24.71
C VAL A 92 -6.78 -19.79 -24.49
N ASN A 93 -6.43 -20.65 -25.45
CA ASN A 93 -6.63 -22.08 -25.29
C ASN A 93 -5.55 -22.65 -24.35
N TYR A 94 -5.97 -23.30 -23.26
CA TYR A 94 -5.07 -23.86 -22.26
C TYR A 94 -4.06 -24.87 -22.84
N ASP A 95 -4.52 -25.72 -23.77
CA ASP A 95 -3.68 -26.79 -24.35
C ASP A 95 -2.61 -26.23 -25.31
N GLN A 96 -2.86 -25.06 -25.88
CA GLN A 96 -1.90 -24.35 -26.73
C GLN A 96 -0.98 -23.42 -25.92
N CYS A 97 -1.28 -23.20 -24.65
CA CYS A 97 -0.55 -22.31 -23.77
C CYS A 97 0.43 -23.10 -22.89
N SER A 98 1.66 -23.28 -23.38
CA SER A 98 2.74 -23.93 -22.62
C SER A 98 3.05 -23.23 -21.30
N ILE A 99 2.94 -21.90 -21.27
CA ILE A 99 3.11 -21.08 -20.06
C ILE A 99 2.00 -21.38 -19.05
N CYS A 100 0.74 -21.48 -19.50
CA CYS A 100 -0.42 -21.75 -18.63
C CYS A 100 -0.32 -23.14 -18.01
N SER A 101 0.00 -24.15 -18.82
CA SER A 101 0.15 -25.53 -18.35
C SER A 101 1.34 -25.67 -17.38
N PHE A 102 2.47 -25.03 -17.67
CA PHE A 102 3.61 -24.95 -16.76
C PHE A 102 3.24 -24.24 -15.45
N ALA A 103 2.58 -23.08 -15.53
CA ALA A 103 2.23 -22.27 -14.37
C ALA A 103 1.28 -23.01 -13.43
N VAL A 104 0.23 -23.65 -13.97
CA VAL A 104 -0.71 -24.46 -13.18
C VAL A 104 -0.01 -25.67 -12.58
N SER A 105 0.66 -26.51 -13.39
CA SER A 105 1.31 -27.73 -12.89
C SER A 105 2.36 -27.46 -11.82
N ARG A 106 3.12 -26.36 -11.95
CA ARG A 106 4.16 -25.98 -11.00
C ARG A 106 3.62 -25.35 -9.71
N SER A 107 2.37 -24.86 -9.74
CA SER A 107 1.71 -24.20 -8.62
C SER A 107 0.75 -25.10 -7.85
N ILE A 108 0.49 -26.33 -8.32
CA ILE A 108 -0.31 -27.32 -7.58
C ILE A 108 0.49 -27.80 -6.37
N ASN A 109 -0.15 -27.73 -5.21
CA ASN A 109 0.32 -28.29 -3.95
C ASN A 109 -0.79 -29.14 -3.32
N SER A 110 -0.41 -30.13 -2.53
CA SER A 110 -1.33 -30.95 -1.75
C SER A 110 -1.39 -30.49 -0.30
N TYR A 111 -2.58 -30.54 0.32
CA TYR A 111 -2.75 -30.39 1.76
C TYR A 111 -3.62 -31.53 2.30
N THR A 112 -3.47 -31.82 3.59
CA THR A 112 -4.29 -32.82 4.28
C THR A 112 -5.17 -32.12 5.31
N SER A 113 -6.49 -32.24 5.16
CA SER A 113 -7.47 -31.80 6.15
C SER A 113 -7.99 -32.96 6.98
N ARG A 114 -8.41 -32.66 8.20
CA ARG A 114 -9.03 -33.61 9.11
C ARG A 114 -10.49 -33.22 9.29
N PHE A 115 -11.40 -34.03 8.78
CA PHE A 115 -12.83 -33.84 8.97
C PHE A 115 -13.33 -34.75 10.09
N LEU A 116 -14.23 -34.21 10.92
CA LEU A 116 -14.94 -34.96 11.93
C LEU A 116 -16.38 -35.13 11.44
N PHE A 117 -16.65 -36.27 10.81
CA PHE A 117 -18.01 -36.74 10.58
C PHE A 117 -18.41 -37.58 11.80
N GLU A 118 -18.56 -38.89 11.65
CA GLU A 118 -18.74 -39.82 12.80
C GLU A 118 -17.39 -40.25 13.41
N ASN A 119 -16.35 -40.35 12.58
CA ASN A 119 -14.96 -40.60 12.96
C ASN A 119 -14.05 -39.58 12.27
N TYR A 120 -12.83 -39.42 12.76
CA TYR A 120 -11.84 -38.55 12.12
C TYR A 120 -11.33 -39.18 10.83
N THR A 121 -11.65 -38.56 9.70
CA THR A 121 -11.12 -38.90 8.38
C THR A 121 -10.11 -37.86 7.91
N LEU A 122 -8.98 -38.34 7.39
CA LEU A 122 -8.00 -37.50 6.72
C LEU A 122 -8.32 -37.47 5.23
N ILE A 123 -8.46 -36.28 4.67
CA ILE A 123 -8.72 -36.06 3.24
C ILE A 123 -7.52 -35.30 2.67
N VAL A 124 -6.90 -35.84 1.63
CA VAL A 124 -5.85 -35.15 0.88
C VAL A 124 -6.51 -34.43 -0.27
N SER A 125 -6.29 -33.12 -0.34
CA SER A 125 -6.87 -32.23 -1.35
C SER A 125 -5.76 -31.40 -1.99
N GLU A 126 -5.93 -31.06 -3.26
CA GLU A 126 -5.00 -30.22 -4.00
C GLU A 126 -5.48 -28.77 -4.03
N TYR A 127 -4.55 -27.84 -4.15
CA TYR A 127 -4.83 -26.42 -4.30
C TYR A 127 -3.74 -25.74 -5.14
N LEU A 128 -4.05 -24.57 -5.67
CA LEU A 128 -3.09 -23.75 -6.41
C LEU A 128 -2.51 -22.68 -5.49
N ASP A 129 -1.19 -22.65 -5.38
CA ASP A 129 -0.47 -21.58 -4.69
C ASP A 129 -0.53 -20.29 -5.51
N SER A 130 -1.27 -19.30 -5.01
CA SER A 130 -1.51 -18.07 -5.75
C SER A 130 -0.25 -17.23 -5.95
N LYS A 131 0.69 -17.25 -4.99
CA LYS A 131 1.94 -16.48 -5.05
C LYS A 131 2.88 -17.07 -6.08
N ARG A 132 2.95 -18.41 -6.14
CA ARG A 132 3.76 -19.09 -7.14
C ARG A 132 3.21 -18.87 -8.54
N LEU A 133 1.89 -18.94 -8.69
CA LEU A 133 1.22 -18.68 -9.95
C LEU A 133 1.42 -17.22 -10.41
N HIS A 134 1.29 -16.26 -9.49
CA HIS A 134 1.59 -14.84 -9.71
C HIS A 134 3.02 -14.63 -10.19
N GLN A 135 4.00 -15.21 -9.51
CA GLN A 135 5.41 -15.09 -9.87
C GLN A 135 5.67 -15.60 -11.29
N ILE A 136 5.19 -16.80 -11.64
CA ILE A 136 5.41 -17.39 -12.97
C ILE A 136 4.77 -16.53 -14.06
N LEU A 137 3.54 -16.02 -13.85
CA LEU A 137 2.86 -15.15 -14.81
C LEU A 137 3.52 -13.78 -14.94
N SER A 138 4.09 -13.24 -13.86
CA SER A 138 4.84 -11.98 -13.87
C SER A 138 6.15 -12.15 -14.64
N ASP A 139 6.89 -13.22 -14.38
CA ASP A 139 8.17 -13.53 -15.02
C ASP A 139 8.03 -13.80 -16.53
N SER A 140 6.84 -14.27 -16.97
CA SER A 140 6.55 -14.63 -18.38
C SER A 140 5.52 -13.71 -19.06
N ALA A 141 5.30 -12.51 -18.51
CA ALA A 141 4.23 -11.61 -18.94
C ALA A 141 4.38 -11.19 -20.42
N GLU A 142 5.60 -10.94 -20.88
CA GLU A 142 5.85 -10.54 -22.27
C GLU A 142 5.60 -11.68 -23.27
N GLU A 143 6.12 -12.88 -23.00
CA GLU A 143 5.86 -14.03 -23.87
C GLU A 143 4.38 -14.40 -23.89
N PHE A 144 3.72 -14.33 -22.74
CA PHE A 144 2.28 -14.56 -22.64
C PHE A 144 1.50 -13.58 -23.51
N ARG A 145 1.78 -12.27 -23.41
CA ARG A 145 1.09 -11.24 -24.21
C ARG A 145 1.25 -11.46 -25.71
N ARG A 146 2.46 -11.81 -26.16
CA ARG A 146 2.73 -12.11 -27.57
C ARG A 146 1.92 -13.31 -28.05
N MET A 147 1.87 -14.38 -27.25
CA MET A 147 1.10 -15.58 -27.57
C MET A 147 -0.41 -15.31 -27.57
N ALA A 148 -0.91 -14.55 -26.61
CA ALA A 148 -2.32 -14.16 -26.50
C ALA A 148 -2.73 -13.04 -27.47
N ARG A 149 -1.80 -12.52 -28.30
CA ARG A 149 -2.02 -11.41 -29.25
C ARG A 149 -2.62 -10.16 -28.59
N ILE A 150 -2.20 -9.88 -27.36
CA ILE A 150 -2.64 -8.70 -26.61
C ILE A 150 -1.77 -7.51 -27.06
N PRO A 151 -2.37 -6.41 -27.54
CA PRO A 151 -1.61 -5.23 -27.94
C PRO A 151 -0.93 -4.57 -26.73
N GLU A 152 0.22 -3.95 -26.98
CA GLU A 152 0.84 -3.06 -25.99
C GLU A 152 0.01 -1.79 -25.85
N GLU A 153 -0.24 -1.39 -24.61
CA GLU A 153 -0.98 -0.18 -24.28
C GLU A 153 -0.02 0.82 -23.63
N ASP A 154 0.25 1.91 -24.32
CA ASP A 154 1.08 2.99 -23.80
C ASP A 154 0.27 3.91 -22.87
N PHE A 155 0.89 4.33 -21.77
CA PHE A 155 0.38 5.37 -20.85
C PHE A 155 -0.99 5.10 -20.20
N SER A 156 -1.37 3.83 -20.02
CA SER A 156 -2.60 3.42 -19.33
C SER A 156 -2.32 2.44 -18.19
N ARG A 157 -3.12 2.48 -17.12
CA ARG A 157 -3.06 1.47 -16.08
C ARG A 157 -3.85 0.25 -16.51
N VAL A 158 -3.13 -0.80 -16.87
CA VAL A 158 -3.69 -2.08 -17.29
C VAL A 158 -3.72 -3.06 -16.12
N LEU A 159 -4.89 -3.61 -15.82
CA LEU A 159 -5.06 -4.74 -14.89
C LEU A 159 -5.42 -6.01 -15.68
N PRO A 160 -4.47 -6.94 -15.89
CA PRO A 160 -4.79 -8.27 -16.39
C PRO A 160 -5.53 -9.10 -15.33
N VAL A 161 -6.63 -9.73 -15.75
CA VAL A 161 -7.46 -10.62 -14.95
C VAL A 161 -7.41 -12.00 -15.61
N TYR A 162 -6.53 -12.85 -15.10
CA TYR A 162 -6.36 -14.22 -15.57
C TYR A 162 -7.45 -15.10 -14.98
N VAL A 163 -8.24 -15.76 -15.83
CA VAL A 163 -9.27 -16.71 -15.40
C VAL A 163 -8.93 -18.08 -15.98
N PHE A 164 -8.41 -18.95 -15.12
CA PHE A 164 -8.10 -20.34 -15.43
C PHE A 164 -9.37 -21.17 -15.28
N ASP A 165 -9.97 -21.47 -16.42
CA ASP A 165 -11.14 -22.33 -16.55
C ASP A 165 -10.68 -23.74 -16.93
N LEU A 166 -10.34 -24.50 -15.88
CA LEU A 166 -9.64 -25.77 -16.02
C LEU A 166 -10.63 -26.93 -16.16
N ASP A 167 -10.35 -27.81 -17.12
CA ASP A 167 -11.14 -29.01 -17.41
C ASP A 167 -10.94 -30.16 -16.39
N TYR A 168 -10.50 -29.84 -15.17
CA TYR A 168 -10.25 -30.80 -14.10
C TYR A 168 -11.54 -31.16 -13.36
N ASN A 169 -11.70 -32.46 -13.07
CA ASN A 169 -12.79 -33.00 -12.26
C ASN A 169 -12.51 -32.91 -10.75
N THR A 170 -11.25 -32.63 -10.38
CA THR A 170 -10.86 -32.31 -9.00
C THR A 170 -11.05 -30.82 -8.75
N LEU A 171 -11.46 -30.48 -7.54
CA LEU A 171 -11.56 -29.08 -7.13
C LEU A 171 -10.16 -28.50 -6.92
N LEU A 172 -9.86 -27.42 -7.63
CA LEU A 172 -8.67 -26.60 -7.38
C LEU A 172 -9.10 -25.19 -7.02
N MET A 173 -8.72 -24.75 -5.82
CA MET A 173 -8.94 -23.40 -5.31
C MET A 173 -7.58 -22.73 -5.10
N LEU A 174 -7.54 -21.40 -5.19
CA LEU A 174 -6.36 -20.61 -4.85
C LEU A 174 -6.19 -20.57 -3.34
N ASP A 175 -5.00 -20.96 -2.87
CA ASP A 175 -4.65 -21.02 -1.45
C ASP A 175 -5.70 -21.76 -0.60
N ARG A 176 -6.28 -22.83 -1.16
CA ARG A 176 -7.34 -23.70 -0.60
C ARG A 176 -8.74 -23.08 -0.51
N TYR A 177 -8.84 -21.76 -0.42
CA TYR A 177 -10.09 -21.09 -0.04
C TYR A 177 -10.68 -20.17 -1.10
N HIS A 178 -9.84 -19.63 -1.99
CA HIS A 178 -10.23 -18.50 -2.83
C HIS A 178 -10.49 -18.96 -4.26
N GLN A 179 -11.56 -18.45 -4.86
CA GLN A 179 -11.77 -18.57 -6.31
C GLN A 179 -10.99 -17.51 -7.07
N SER A 180 -10.75 -16.35 -6.45
CA SER A 180 -9.95 -15.26 -7.01
C SER A 180 -9.05 -14.64 -5.94
N VAL A 181 -7.86 -14.23 -6.36
CA VAL A 181 -6.89 -13.49 -5.53
C VAL A 181 -6.46 -12.24 -6.27
N ALA A 182 -6.48 -11.12 -5.56
CA ALA A 182 -6.04 -9.82 -6.03
C ALA A 182 -4.58 -9.56 -5.64
N PHE A 183 -3.74 -9.29 -6.64
CA PHE A 183 -2.39 -8.76 -6.48
C PHE A 183 -2.36 -7.29 -6.89
N ARG A 184 -1.23 -6.61 -6.67
CA ARG A 184 -1.08 -5.19 -7.04
C ARG A 184 -1.19 -4.96 -8.55
N ASP A 185 -0.71 -5.92 -9.32
CA ASP A 185 -0.44 -5.87 -10.76
C ASP A 185 -1.33 -6.81 -11.59
N MET A 186 -2.03 -7.77 -10.96
CA MET A 186 -2.94 -8.68 -11.66
C MET A 186 -4.00 -9.27 -10.72
N VAL A 187 -5.05 -9.84 -11.31
CA VAL A 187 -6.00 -10.71 -10.62
C VAL A 187 -5.89 -12.10 -11.21
N ILE A 188 -5.91 -13.11 -10.36
CA ILE A 188 -5.90 -14.51 -10.77
C ILE A 188 -7.17 -15.15 -10.22
N ALA A 189 -7.93 -15.82 -11.08
CA ALA A 189 -9.08 -16.62 -10.71
C ALA A 189 -9.00 -18.01 -11.31
N VAL A 190 -9.60 -18.98 -10.62
CA VAL A 190 -9.63 -20.39 -11.00
C VAL A 190 -11.04 -20.91 -10.85
N ARG A 191 -11.47 -21.69 -11.83
CA ARG A 191 -12.62 -22.58 -11.70
C ARG A 191 -12.32 -23.94 -12.32
N THR A 192 -13.02 -24.97 -11.85
CA THR A 192 -12.91 -26.36 -12.29
C THR A 192 -14.28 -26.92 -12.64
N LYS A 193 -14.36 -28.17 -13.14
CA LYS A 193 -15.65 -28.77 -13.49
C LYS A 193 -16.57 -28.97 -12.28
N THR A 194 -16.01 -29.22 -11.12
CA THR A 194 -16.75 -29.33 -9.85
C THR A 194 -17.50 -28.04 -9.55
N THR A 195 -18.82 -28.12 -9.34
CA THR A 195 -19.73 -26.97 -9.17
C THR A 195 -19.86 -26.49 -7.74
N GLN A 196 -19.66 -27.38 -6.77
CA GLN A 196 -19.87 -27.11 -5.36
C GLN A 196 -18.78 -27.77 -4.50
N THR A 197 -18.42 -27.09 -3.42
CA THR A 197 -17.56 -27.64 -2.37
C THR A 197 -18.10 -27.31 -1.00
N VAL A 198 -17.80 -28.19 -0.03
CA VAL A 198 -17.94 -27.85 1.38
C VAL A 198 -16.87 -26.81 1.71
N SER A 199 -17.30 -25.67 2.25
CA SER A 199 -16.37 -24.69 2.79
C SER A 199 -15.92 -25.07 4.21
N ASP A 200 -14.79 -24.53 4.63
CA ASP A 200 -14.31 -24.66 6.01
C ASP A 200 -15.19 -23.88 7.02
N TYR A 201 -16.16 -23.12 6.52
CA TYR A 201 -17.08 -22.35 7.34
C TYR A 201 -18.31 -23.18 7.72
N SER A 202 -18.76 -23.00 8.96
CA SER A 202 -20.00 -23.59 9.47
C SER A 202 -20.94 -22.50 9.98
N CYS A 203 -22.21 -22.61 9.63
CA CYS A 203 -23.29 -21.76 10.16
C CYS A 203 -24.21 -22.61 11.04
N ASN A 204 -24.35 -22.24 12.31
CA ASN A 204 -25.18 -22.98 13.29
C ASN A 204 -24.89 -24.50 13.34
N GLY A 205 -23.62 -24.88 13.23
CA GLY A 205 -23.19 -26.28 13.23
C GLY A 205 -23.44 -27.04 11.92
N ARG A 206 -23.88 -26.37 10.86
CA ARG A 206 -24.01 -26.94 9.51
C ARG A 206 -22.92 -26.39 8.60
N HIS A 207 -22.37 -27.24 7.74
CA HIS A 207 -21.41 -26.82 6.73
C HIS A 207 -22.05 -25.86 5.73
N VAL A 208 -21.31 -24.81 5.36
CA VAL A 208 -21.69 -23.89 4.28
C VAL A 208 -21.12 -24.43 2.98
N PHE A 209 -21.95 -24.53 1.94
CA PHE A 209 -21.51 -24.90 0.60
C PHE A 209 -21.17 -23.64 -0.21
N THR A 210 -20.13 -23.74 -1.02
CA THR A 210 -19.72 -22.66 -1.93
C THR A 210 -19.86 -23.13 -3.37
N HIS A 211 -20.45 -22.27 -4.21
CA HIS A 211 -20.55 -22.47 -5.65
C HIS A 211 -19.22 -22.07 -6.30
N THR A 212 -18.45 -23.06 -6.74
CA THR A 212 -17.07 -22.88 -7.21
C THR A 212 -16.97 -22.44 -8.66
N ARG A 213 -18.08 -22.58 -9.42
CA ARG A 213 -18.15 -22.15 -10.83
C ARG A 213 -18.61 -20.72 -11.06
N VAL A 214 -19.30 -20.11 -10.09
CA VAL A 214 -19.77 -18.73 -10.15
C VAL A 214 -18.62 -17.82 -9.78
N LEU A 215 -18.09 -17.08 -10.76
CA LEU A 215 -16.90 -16.24 -10.60
C LEU A 215 -17.19 -14.73 -10.60
N GLU A 216 -18.40 -14.32 -10.96
CA GLU A 216 -18.76 -12.90 -11.13
C GLU A 216 -18.47 -12.10 -9.87
N ARG A 217 -19.01 -12.55 -8.74
CA ARG A 217 -18.81 -11.91 -7.44
C ARG A 217 -17.35 -11.87 -6.99
N PRO A 218 -16.61 -12.99 -6.90
CA PRO A 218 -15.21 -12.95 -6.48
C PRO A 218 -14.33 -12.17 -7.47
N LEU A 219 -14.65 -12.13 -8.77
CA LEU A 219 -13.93 -11.29 -9.73
C LEU A 219 -14.17 -9.79 -9.47
N VAL A 220 -15.42 -9.36 -9.27
CA VAL A 220 -15.72 -7.96 -8.90
C VAL A 220 -14.93 -7.55 -7.64
N GLY A 221 -14.94 -8.39 -6.60
CA GLY A 221 -14.21 -8.11 -5.37
C GLY A 221 -12.69 -8.03 -5.58
N SER A 222 -12.11 -8.90 -6.39
CA SER A 222 -10.67 -8.87 -6.66
C SER A 222 -10.25 -7.71 -7.56
N ILE A 223 -11.08 -7.33 -8.54
CA ILE A 223 -10.84 -6.14 -9.37
C ILE A 223 -10.90 -4.87 -8.52
N LEU A 224 -11.87 -4.74 -7.61
CA LEU A 224 -11.95 -3.60 -6.67
C LEU A 224 -10.70 -3.45 -5.81
N GLN A 225 -10.16 -4.57 -5.32
CA GLN A 225 -8.94 -4.60 -4.53
C GLN A 225 -7.73 -4.13 -5.35
N SER A 226 -7.52 -4.70 -6.54
CA SER A 226 -6.35 -4.38 -7.36
C SER A 226 -6.45 -2.98 -7.98
N MET A 227 -7.59 -2.61 -8.58
CA MET A 227 -7.74 -1.33 -9.26
C MET A 227 -7.90 -0.15 -8.31
N TRP A 228 -8.67 -0.29 -7.23
CA TRP A 228 -9.03 0.84 -6.35
C TRP A 228 -8.59 0.67 -4.89
N GLY A 229 -7.86 -0.41 -4.57
CA GLY A 229 -7.30 -0.62 -3.23
C GLY A 229 -8.34 -0.90 -2.15
N VAL A 230 -9.60 -1.16 -2.53
CA VAL A 230 -10.72 -1.37 -1.60
C VAL A 230 -10.50 -2.68 -0.84
N SER A 231 -10.32 -2.60 0.48
CA SER A 231 -10.14 -3.80 1.30
C SER A 231 -11.43 -4.63 1.39
N PRO A 232 -11.34 -5.97 1.44
CA PRO A 232 -12.47 -6.81 1.80
C PRO A 232 -13.12 -6.39 3.12
N THR A 233 -14.44 -6.49 3.22
CA THR A 233 -15.19 -5.99 4.40
C THR A 233 -14.88 -6.74 5.69
N HIS A 234 -14.35 -7.97 5.61
CA HIS A 234 -13.87 -8.70 6.79
C HIS A 234 -12.43 -8.40 7.18
N LEU A 235 -11.70 -7.59 6.41
CA LEU A 235 -10.30 -7.28 6.69
C LEU A 235 -10.17 -5.83 7.14
N SER A 236 -9.55 -5.63 8.31
CA SER A 236 -9.18 -4.32 8.82
C SER A 236 -7.74 -4.29 9.29
N TRP A 237 -7.04 -3.18 9.08
CA TRP A 237 -5.69 -2.99 9.59
C TRP A 237 -5.72 -2.51 11.05
N SER A 238 -4.94 -3.15 11.92
CA SER A 238 -4.78 -2.71 13.30
C SER A 238 -3.36 -2.18 13.56
N PRO A 239 -3.20 -0.86 13.71
CA PRO A 239 -1.90 -0.26 14.05
C PRO A 239 -1.33 -0.80 15.36
N ARG A 240 -2.19 -1.12 16.33
CA ARG A 240 -1.78 -1.64 17.64
C ARG A 240 -1.13 -3.02 17.56
N HIS A 241 -1.66 -3.90 16.70
CA HIS A 241 -1.15 -5.25 16.50
C HIS A 241 -0.13 -5.32 15.36
N ASN A 242 0.04 -4.23 14.62
CA ASN A 242 0.80 -4.17 13.38
C ASN A 242 0.43 -5.33 12.43
N ASN A 243 -0.86 -5.66 12.36
CA ASN A 243 -1.36 -6.79 11.61
C ASN A 243 -2.79 -6.55 11.11
N THR A 244 -3.18 -7.29 10.08
CA THR A 244 -4.55 -7.36 9.59
C THR A 244 -5.39 -8.24 10.50
N LEU A 245 -6.53 -7.72 10.95
CA LEU A 245 -7.54 -8.45 11.69
C LEU A 245 -8.60 -8.98 10.73
N VAL A 246 -9.13 -10.16 11.04
CA VAL A 246 -10.19 -10.81 10.28
C VAL A 246 -11.47 -10.81 11.12
N ASP A 247 -12.51 -10.15 10.64
CA ASP A 247 -13.83 -10.09 11.27
C ASP A 247 -14.94 -10.25 10.22
N TYR A 248 -15.51 -11.45 10.14
CA TYR A 248 -16.57 -11.76 9.18
C TYR A 248 -17.93 -11.13 9.51
N THR A 249 -18.07 -10.38 10.61
CA THR A 249 -19.32 -9.70 10.99
C THR A 249 -19.88 -8.82 9.88
N TRP A 250 -19.00 -8.23 9.04
CA TRP A 250 -19.38 -7.36 7.93
C TRP A 250 -19.23 -8.01 6.54
N SER A 251 -18.98 -9.32 6.48
CA SER A 251 -18.99 -10.11 5.23
C SER A 251 -20.36 -10.68 4.88
N VAL A 252 -21.41 -10.18 5.55
CA VAL A 252 -22.80 -10.46 5.24
C VAL A 252 -23.44 -9.19 4.66
N GLY A 253 -24.21 -9.30 3.58
CA GLY A 253 -24.91 -8.17 2.96
C GLY A 253 -24.43 -7.83 1.54
N GLN A 254 -24.68 -6.60 1.10
CA GLN A 254 -24.38 -6.14 -0.26
C GLN A 254 -22.88 -5.86 -0.43
N THR A 255 -22.10 -6.92 -0.59
CA THR A 255 -20.65 -6.81 -0.83
C THR A 255 -20.17 -7.92 -1.76
N PRO A 256 -19.28 -7.62 -2.73
CA PRO A 256 -18.65 -8.66 -3.53
C PRO A 256 -17.59 -9.44 -2.72
N PHE A 257 -17.32 -9.05 -1.47
CA PHE A 257 -16.32 -9.66 -0.61
C PHE A 257 -16.87 -10.78 0.28
N GLY A 258 -15.98 -11.68 0.68
CA GLY A 258 -16.27 -12.72 1.68
C GLY A 258 -17.11 -13.89 1.14
N PRO A 259 -17.13 -15.03 1.82
CA PRO A 259 -17.83 -16.23 1.35
C PRO A 259 -19.34 -16.22 1.62
N PHE A 260 -19.85 -15.27 2.41
CA PHE A 260 -21.24 -15.26 2.90
C PHE A 260 -22.17 -14.27 2.18
N SER A 261 -21.66 -13.55 1.19
CA SER A 261 -22.45 -12.72 0.30
C SER A 261 -22.66 -13.43 -1.03
N GLU A 262 -23.87 -13.33 -1.58
CA GLU A 262 -24.20 -13.80 -2.93
C GLU A 262 -24.29 -12.64 -3.95
N ILE A 263 -24.11 -11.40 -3.51
CA ILE A 263 -24.34 -10.21 -4.33
C ILE A 263 -23.01 -9.67 -4.87
N SER A 264 -22.98 -9.35 -6.17
CA SER A 264 -21.84 -8.76 -6.87
C SER A 264 -21.85 -7.21 -6.91
N SER A 265 -22.97 -6.57 -6.57
CA SER A 265 -23.11 -5.10 -6.66
C SER A 265 -22.29 -4.32 -5.63
N LEU A 266 -22.01 -3.06 -5.95
CA LEU A 266 -21.17 -2.18 -5.15
C LEU A 266 -21.99 -1.39 -4.13
N SER A 267 -21.61 -1.48 -2.85
CA SER A 267 -22.21 -0.64 -1.81
C SER A 267 -21.63 0.78 -1.83
N PHE A 268 -22.37 1.75 -1.26
CA PHE A 268 -21.89 3.13 -1.09
C PHE A 268 -20.48 3.18 -0.48
N VAL A 269 -20.22 2.35 0.53
CA VAL A 269 -18.93 2.26 1.23
C VAL A 269 -17.78 1.89 0.29
N GLN A 270 -18.01 0.94 -0.62
CA GLN A 270 -17.00 0.49 -1.58
C GLN A 270 -16.73 1.55 -2.64
N LYS A 271 -17.78 2.25 -3.08
CA LYS A 271 -17.71 3.36 -4.04
C LYS A 271 -16.98 4.58 -3.48
N ASP A 272 -17.27 4.90 -2.22
CA ASP A 272 -16.58 5.93 -1.44
C ASP A 272 -15.09 5.57 -1.29
N ALA A 273 -14.80 4.37 -0.79
CA ALA A 273 -13.45 3.88 -0.57
C ALA A 273 -12.63 3.91 -1.87
N ALA A 274 -13.23 3.50 -3.00
CA ALA A 274 -12.55 3.46 -4.28
C ALA A 274 -12.00 4.83 -4.70
N ARG A 275 -12.81 5.89 -4.56
CA ARG A 275 -12.40 7.27 -4.86
C ARG A 275 -11.45 7.83 -3.82
N ARG A 276 -11.76 7.62 -2.55
CA ARG A 276 -10.96 8.13 -1.42
C ARG A 276 -9.55 7.55 -1.39
N ASN A 277 -9.38 6.26 -1.68
CA ASN A 277 -8.09 5.58 -1.64
C ASN A 277 -7.06 6.23 -2.58
N VAL A 278 -7.48 6.61 -3.79
CA VAL A 278 -6.62 7.33 -4.75
C VAL A 278 -6.10 8.64 -4.14
N LEU A 279 -6.98 9.38 -3.46
CA LEU A 279 -6.65 10.66 -2.85
C LEU A 279 -5.76 10.50 -1.62
N LEU A 280 -6.00 9.47 -0.79
CA LEU A 280 -5.16 9.17 0.37
C LEU A 280 -3.74 8.80 -0.04
N ILE A 281 -3.58 8.02 -1.11
CA ILE A 281 -2.25 7.70 -1.65
C ILE A 281 -1.57 8.93 -2.23
N SER A 282 -2.31 9.76 -2.97
CA SER A 282 -1.78 11.03 -3.48
C SER A 282 -1.34 11.95 -2.34
N LEU A 283 -2.15 12.10 -1.30
CA LEU A 283 -1.83 12.88 -0.10
C LEU A 283 -0.59 12.31 0.62
N ASN A 284 -0.51 10.99 0.80
CA ASN A 284 0.64 10.35 1.43
C ASN A 284 1.92 10.59 0.63
N TYR A 285 1.84 10.52 -0.70
CA TYR A 285 2.97 10.82 -1.58
C TYR A 285 3.41 12.28 -1.46
N SER A 286 2.47 13.24 -1.49
CA SER A 286 2.79 14.66 -1.30
C SER A 286 3.39 14.90 0.10
N ILE A 287 2.83 14.33 1.18
CA ILE A 287 3.40 14.49 2.53
C ILE A 287 4.81 13.90 2.62
N THR A 288 5.02 12.70 2.10
CA THR A 288 6.35 12.05 2.11
C THR A 288 7.36 12.89 1.33
N SER A 289 6.97 13.40 0.15
CA SER A 289 7.83 14.28 -0.66
C SER A 289 8.19 15.58 0.06
N VAL A 290 7.27 16.18 0.83
CA VAL A 290 7.61 17.33 1.70
C VAL A 290 8.64 16.95 2.74
N VAL A 291 8.42 15.82 3.43
CA VAL A 291 9.29 15.37 4.51
C VAL A 291 10.71 15.25 3.98
N ASP A 292 10.90 14.63 2.81
CA ASP A 292 12.20 14.50 2.16
C ASP A 292 12.85 15.87 1.87
N VAL A 293 12.07 16.84 1.40
CA VAL A 293 12.56 18.21 1.15
C VAL A 293 12.94 18.91 2.45
N LEU A 294 12.13 18.79 3.51
CA LEU A 294 12.43 19.38 4.80
C LEU A 294 13.67 18.76 5.44
N GLU A 295 13.83 17.45 5.33
CA GLU A 295 15.04 16.74 5.78
C GLU A 295 16.29 17.23 5.04
N SER A 296 16.18 17.46 3.72
CA SER A 296 17.25 18.06 2.93
C SER A 296 17.59 19.48 3.43
N ILE A 297 16.60 20.32 3.71
CA ILE A 297 16.83 21.66 4.27
C ILE A 297 17.56 21.57 5.63
N VAL A 298 17.13 20.66 6.50
CA VAL A 298 17.76 20.44 7.81
C VAL A 298 19.21 20.00 7.67
N ALA A 299 19.49 19.07 6.75
CA ALA A 299 20.84 18.58 6.47
C ALA A 299 21.80 19.70 6.03
N HIS A 300 21.30 20.71 5.31
CA HIS A 300 22.08 21.86 4.86
C HIS A 300 22.12 23.04 5.87
N GLY A 301 21.75 22.80 7.13
CA GLY A 301 21.87 23.78 8.21
C GLY A 301 20.68 24.73 8.36
N GLY A 302 19.54 24.40 7.74
CA GLY A 302 18.27 25.11 7.88
C GLY A 302 17.93 26.05 6.71
N ASP A 303 16.66 26.40 6.61
CA ASP A 303 16.07 27.20 5.53
C ASP A 303 16.77 28.55 5.34
N ARG A 304 17.09 29.24 6.44
CA ARG A 304 17.77 30.56 6.42
C ARG A 304 19.21 30.52 5.93
N LYS A 305 19.90 29.39 6.08
CA LYS A 305 21.29 29.25 5.63
C LYS A 305 21.35 28.78 4.19
N LEU A 306 20.45 27.87 3.82
CA LEU A 306 20.37 27.30 2.48
C LEU A 306 19.81 28.32 1.47
N LEU A 307 18.72 29.00 1.81
CA LEU A 307 17.99 29.87 0.88
C LEU A 307 18.40 31.34 1.03
N LYS A 308 18.75 31.98 -0.09
CA LYS A 308 18.98 33.45 -0.15
C LYS A 308 17.68 34.20 0.17
N GLN A 309 17.77 35.47 0.60
CA GLN A 309 16.62 36.27 1.04
C GLN A 309 15.40 36.21 0.10
N ASN A 310 15.60 36.35 -1.22
CA ASN A 310 14.51 36.29 -2.20
C ASN A 310 13.92 34.86 -2.34
N GLN A 311 14.78 33.84 -2.35
CA GLN A 311 14.37 32.43 -2.42
C GLN A 311 13.63 32.00 -1.14
N HIS A 312 14.05 32.53 0.02
CA HIS A 312 13.41 32.29 1.31
C HIS A 312 11.97 32.82 1.33
N VAL A 313 11.76 34.06 0.87
CA VAL A 313 10.40 34.63 0.74
C VAL A 313 9.53 33.79 -0.18
N GLN A 314 10.07 33.38 -1.34
CA GLN A 314 9.35 32.53 -2.29
C GLN A 314 9.01 31.16 -1.68
N PHE A 315 9.95 30.54 -0.97
CA PHE A 315 9.73 29.27 -0.26
C PHE A 315 8.61 29.39 0.76
N ILE A 316 8.62 30.42 1.61
CA ILE A 316 7.57 30.64 2.63
C ILE A 316 6.19 30.85 1.98
N GLN A 317 6.12 31.62 0.89
CA GLN A 317 4.87 31.82 0.16
C GLN A 317 4.32 30.50 -0.41
N ARG A 318 5.18 29.70 -1.06
CA ARG A 318 4.81 28.39 -1.61
C ARG A 318 4.40 27.40 -0.53
N TRP A 319 5.13 27.38 0.58
CA TRP A 319 4.83 26.54 1.74
C TRP A 319 3.45 26.85 2.33
N ASN A 320 3.15 28.13 2.54
CA ASN A 320 1.85 28.55 3.07
C ASN A 320 0.71 28.18 2.11
N LEU A 321 0.91 28.36 0.80
CA LEU A 321 -0.09 27.99 -0.20
C LEU A 321 -0.29 26.46 -0.28
N PHE A 322 0.80 25.70 -0.24
CA PHE A 322 0.77 24.24 -0.18
C PHE A 322 -0.04 23.75 1.02
N LYS A 323 0.27 24.25 2.22
CA LYS A 323 -0.47 23.91 3.45
C LYS A 323 -1.96 24.24 3.32
N TYR A 324 -2.28 25.44 2.82
CA TYR A 324 -3.67 25.84 2.60
C TYR A 324 -4.41 24.88 1.65
N LYS A 325 -3.77 24.47 0.55
CA LYS A 325 -4.36 23.53 -0.41
C LYS A 325 -4.56 22.15 0.20
N LEU A 326 -3.64 21.66 1.02
CA LEU A 326 -3.83 20.41 1.75
C LEU A 326 -5.01 20.48 2.73
N ASP A 327 -5.12 21.55 3.51
CA ASP A 327 -6.24 21.75 4.44
C ASP A 327 -7.59 21.78 3.69
N LYS A 328 -7.62 22.42 2.51
CA LYS A 328 -8.81 22.41 1.64
C LYS A 328 -9.11 21.05 1.03
N ALA A 329 -8.09 20.28 0.64
CA ALA A 329 -8.28 18.92 0.16
C ALA A 329 -8.88 18.02 1.26
N ILE A 330 -8.37 18.11 2.50
CA ILE A 330 -8.90 17.35 3.65
C ILE A 330 -10.34 17.75 3.95
N SER A 331 -10.64 19.04 3.95
CA SER A 331 -12.01 19.53 4.14
C SER A 331 -12.95 19.02 3.04
N ALA A 332 -12.55 19.07 1.78
CA ALA A 332 -13.35 18.54 0.67
C ALA A 332 -13.58 17.02 0.80
N MET A 333 -12.55 16.24 1.13
CA MET A 333 -12.69 14.80 1.40
C MET A 333 -13.68 14.51 2.54
N SER A 334 -13.70 15.33 3.60
CA SER A 334 -14.65 15.17 4.72
C SER A 334 -16.11 15.42 4.32
N HIS A 335 -16.33 16.19 3.26
CA HIS A 335 -17.65 16.43 2.66
C HIS A 335 -17.97 15.46 1.50
N LEU A 336 -17.12 14.46 1.27
CA LEU A 336 -17.22 13.50 0.16
C LEU A 336 -17.14 14.15 -1.24
N ASP A 337 -16.60 15.37 -1.32
CA ASP A 337 -16.33 16.07 -2.57
C ASP A 337 -14.94 15.69 -3.08
N PHE A 338 -14.87 14.50 -3.68
CA PHE A 338 -13.62 13.90 -4.13
C PHE A 338 -12.99 14.63 -5.33
N ASP A 339 -13.80 15.28 -6.16
CA ASP A 339 -13.30 16.01 -7.33
C ASP A 339 -12.63 17.33 -6.91
N MET A 340 -13.24 18.05 -5.95
CA MET A 340 -12.63 19.23 -5.37
C MET A 340 -11.35 18.87 -4.59
N ALA A 341 -11.37 17.77 -3.85
CA ALA A 341 -10.18 17.26 -3.16
C ALA A 341 -9.05 16.93 -4.15
N LEU A 342 -9.36 16.23 -5.24
CA LEU A 342 -8.40 15.92 -6.31
C LEU A 342 -7.82 17.19 -6.94
N PHE A 343 -8.67 18.20 -7.19
CA PHE A 343 -8.23 19.48 -7.72
C PHE A 343 -7.20 20.15 -6.81
N TYR A 344 -7.49 20.25 -5.50
CA TYR A 344 -6.56 20.85 -4.55
C TYR A 344 -5.26 20.06 -4.41
N LEU A 345 -5.33 18.73 -4.40
CA LEU A 345 -4.13 17.87 -4.35
C LEU A 345 -3.24 18.08 -5.58
N LYS A 346 -3.80 17.98 -6.79
CA LYS A 346 -3.03 18.26 -8.02
C LYS A 346 -2.49 19.69 -8.08
N SER A 347 -3.27 20.65 -7.59
CA SER A 347 -2.80 22.04 -7.48
C SER A 347 -1.66 22.20 -6.48
N SER A 348 -1.62 21.37 -5.43
CA SER A 348 -0.56 21.38 -4.41
C SER A 348 0.75 20.80 -4.93
N ASP A 349 0.71 19.84 -5.85
CA ASP A 349 1.89 19.25 -6.47
C ASP A 349 2.72 20.30 -7.24
N HIS A 350 2.08 21.34 -7.79
CA HIS A 350 2.79 22.45 -8.42
C HIS A 350 3.61 23.26 -7.40
N ASP A 351 3.07 23.51 -6.21
CA ASP A 351 3.81 24.22 -5.16
C ASP A 351 4.91 23.33 -4.57
N MET A 352 4.63 22.04 -4.43
CA MET A 352 5.63 21.04 -4.05
C MET A 352 6.83 21.05 -4.97
N TYR A 353 6.58 20.94 -6.27
CA TYR A 353 7.63 20.90 -7.28
C TYR A 353 8.44 22.20 -7.29
N ALA A 354 7.77 23.35 -7.09
CA ALA A 354 8.46 24.63 -6.95
C ALA A 354 9.34 24.68 -5.68
N ILE A 355 8.85 24.17 -4.55
CA ILE A 355 9.63 24.09 -3.30
C ILE A 355 10.83 23.16 -3.48
N HIS A 356 10.62 21.97 -4.04
CA HIS A 356 11.68 21.00 -4.31
C HIS A 356 12.75 21.59 -5.23
N SER A 357 12.36 22.23 -6.33
CA SER A 357 13.32 22.84 -7.26
C SER A 357 14.11 23.99 -6.63
N LEU A 358 13.48 24.84 -5.81
CA LEU A 358 14.17 25.90 -5.06
C LEU A 358 15.25 25.33 -4.13
N VAL A 359 14.91 24.31 -3.35
CA VAL A 359 15.82 23.66 -2.40
C VAL A 359 16.95 22.94 -3.14
N TYR A 360 16.61 22.23 -4.22
CA TYR A 360 17.58 21.52 -5.05
C TYR A 360 18.62 22.48 -5.64
N HIS A 361 18.20 23.56 -6.29
CA HIS A 361 19.14 24.54 -6.85
C HIS A 361 19.97 25.23 -5.77
N ALA A 362 19.37 25.60 -4.63
CA ALA A 362 20.10 26.19 -3.52
C ALA A 362 21.16 25.22 -2.96
N SER A 363 20.86 23.91 -2.90
CA SER A 363 21.81 22.90 -2.43
C SER A 363 23.02 22.74 -3.35
N GLN A 364 22.84 22.93 -4.67
CA GLN A 364 23.93 22.87 -5.64
C GLN A 364 24.89 24.05 -5.55
N GLU A 365 24.42 25.21 -5.08
CA GLU A 365 25.25 26.41 -4.90
C GLU A 365 26.10 26.35 -3.63
N LEU A 366 25.90 25.37 -2.76
CA LEU A 366 26.68 25.23 -1.53
C LEU A 366 28.06 24.64 -1.82
N GLU A 367 29.08 25.47 -1.66
CA GLU A 367 30.46 25.01 -1.65
C GLU A 367 30.80 24.39 -0.29
N ALA A 368 31.17 23.10 -0.30
CA ALA A 368 31.70 22.43 0.87
C ALA A 368 33.09 23.00 1.19
N SER A 369 33.16 23.91 2.17
CA SER A 369 34.45 24.35 2.72
C SER A 369 34.83 23.47 3.90
N LEU A 370 35.94 22.72 3.75
CA LEU A 370 36.59 22.04 4.86
C LEU A 370 37.24 23.09 5.76
N VAL A 371 36.53 23.50 6.81
CA VAL A 371 37.14 24.29 7.89
C VAL A 371 38.04 23.34 8.68
N CYS A 372 39.28 23.18 8.22
CA CYS A 372 40.31 22.50 8.98
C CYS A 372 40.49 23.22 10.32
N PHE A 373 40.65 22.46 11.40
CA PHE A 373 40.85 22.99 12.74
C PHE A 373 41.86 24.13 12.70
N LYS A 374 41.40 25.33 13.06
CA LYS A 374 42.27 26.49 13.21
C LYS A 374 43.21 26.14 14.36
N ASP A 375 44.50 25.96 14.07
CA ASP A 375 45.49 25.65 15.10
C ASP A 375 45.31 26.64 16.27
N PRO A 376 45.33 26.14 17.53
CA PRO A 376 45.14 27.01 18.67
C PRO A 376 46.16 28.16 18.59
N PRO A 377 45.74 29.41 18.79
CA PRO A 377 46.64 30.55 18.68
C PRO A 377 47.86 30.31 19.58
N PHE A 378 49.06 30.54 19.03
CA PHE A 378 50.31 30.33 19.73
C PHE A 378 50.24 30.94 21.14
N PRO A 379 50.54 30.20 22.22
CA PRO A 379 50.19 30.59 23.59
C PRO A 379 51.18 31.63 24.13
N TRP A 380 51.16 32.83 23.57
CA TRP A 380 52.02 33.97 23.92
C TRP A 380 52.06 34.25 25.42
N GLY A 381 50.94 34.05 26.14
CA GLY A 381 50.90 34.19 27.60
C GLY A 381 51.85 33.24 28.34
N THR A 382 51.90 31.97 27.95
CA THR A 382 52.80 30.98 28.58
C THR A 382 54.27 31.24 28.27
N MET A 383 54.56 31.64 27.02
CA MET A 383 55.89 32.05 26.59
C MET A 383 56.38 33.30 27.35
N SER A 384 55.50 34.28 27.55
CA SER A 384 55.81 35.52 28.28
C SER A 384 56.13 35.24 29.75
N ILE A 385 55.32 34.41 30.43
CA ILE A 385 55.54 34.04 31.84
C ILE A 385 56.85 33.27 31.99
N SER A 386 57.15 32.36 31.06
CA SER A 386 58.40 31.59 31.04
C SER A 386 59.61 32.50 30.88
N ALA A 387 59.55 33.48 29.96
CA ALA A 387 60.60 34.46 29.75
C ALA A 387 60.83 35.33 30.99
N VAL A 388 59.77 35.84 31.62
CA VAL A 388 59.86 36.63 32.86
C VAL A 388 60.46 35.80 34.00
N GLY A 389 60.04 34.54 34.16
CA GLY A 389 60.60 33.62 35.15
C GLY A 389 62.10 33.36 34.92
N PHE A 390 62.52 33.19 33.67
CA PHE A 390 63.92 33.01 33.31
C PHE A 390 64.75 34.27 33.62
N PHE A 391 64.25 35.46 33.25
CA PHE A 391 64.93 36.72 33.59
C PHE A 391 65.00 36.96 35.10
N ALA A 392 63.97 36.60 35.86
CA ALA A 392 63.97 36.69 37.33
C ALA A 392 65.01 35.74 37.95
N LEU A 393 65.11 34.50 37.45
CA LEU A 393 66.14 33.54 37.88
C LEU A 393 67.55 34.02 37.55
N VAL A 394 67.77 34.53 36.34
CA VAL A 394 69.06 35.12 35.93
C VAL A 394 69.39 36.33 36.80
N TYR A 395 68.41 37.17 37.12
CA TYR A 395 68.60 38.32 38.01
C TYR A 395 68.99 37.89 39.43
N VAL A 396 68.26 36.93 40.02
CA VAL A 396 68.56 36.36 41.35
C VAL A 396 69.93 35.69 41.36
N TYR A 397 70.30 34.96 40.31
CA TYR A 397 71.62 34.34 40.16
C TYR A 397 72.73 35.41 40.09
N SER A 398 72.54 36.47 39.29
CA SER A 398 73.51 37.57 39.16
C SER A 398 73.69 38.38 40.45
N LYS A 399 72.66 38.44 41.31
CA LYS A 399 72.64 39.18 42.58
C LYS A 399 72.81 38.28 43.80
N ARG A 400 73.11 36.98 43.62
CA ARG A 400 73.21 35.96 44.67
C ARG A 400 74.11 36.38 45.83
N GLU A 401 75.25 37.01 45.54
CA GLU A 401 76.21 37.45 46.57
C GLU A 401 75.73 38.66 47.38
N ARG A 402 74.84 39.50 46.84
CA ARG A 402 74.20 40.60 47.59
C ARG A 402 72.98 40.14 48.37
N LEU A 403 72.19 39.22 47.83
CA LEU A 403 70.92 38.77 48.42
C LEU A 403 71.11 37.72 49.52
N PHE A 404 72.12 36.85 49.41
CA PHE A 404 72.36 35.76 50.38
C PHE A 404 73.65 35.96 51.18
N ARG A 405 73.92 37.20 51.63
CA ARG A 405 75.03 37.47 52.56
C ARG A 405 74.63 37.01 53.96
N ASN A 406 74.86 35.74 54.26
CA ASN A 406 74.55 35.16 55.56
C ASN A 406 75.55 35.66 56.62
N LYS A 407 75.06 36.44 57.59
CA LYS A 407 75.79 36.81 58.81
C LYS A 407 75.87 35.60 59.75
N ARG A 408 76.75 34.65 59.44
CA ARG A 408 77.34 33.72 60.43
C ARG A 408 78.46 32.91 59.80
N LYS A 409 79.68 33.42 59.94
CA LYS A 409 80.84 32.72 60.47
C LYS A 409 81.86 33.79 60.87
N GLN A 410 81.96 33.99 62.18
CA GLN A 410 83.12 34.55 62.87
C GLN A 410 84.17 33.43 62.99
N PHE A 411 85.43 33.87 63.05
CA PHE A 411 86.71 33.15 63.03
C PHE A 411 87.27 32.88 61.63
#